data_AF-R9JNE5-F1
#
_entry.id   AF-R9JNE5-F1
#
_cell.length_a   1.000
_cell.length_b   1.000
_cell.length_c   1.000
_cell.angle_alpha   90.00
_cell.angle_beta   90.00
_cell.angle_gamma   90.00
#
_symmetry.space_group_name_H-M   'P 1'
#
loop_
_entity.id
_entity.type
_entity.pdbx_description
1 polymer ?
#
loop_
_entity_poly.entity_id
_entity_poly.type
_entity_poly.pdbx_seq_one_letter_code
_entity_poly.pdbx_strand_id
1 'polypeptide(L)'
;MRRGSTCTNKEIIAAIWEEDSHESYFRDLRQDLVATLEEKQCGDIVEISRGKMALVTENVECDYYQWLNGTADGINAYHGEFMNQYSWAEFVNASILEKL
;
A
#
# COMPACT_ATOMS: atom_id res chain seq x y z
N MET A 1 -3.95 -2.12 -8.19
CA MET A 1 -2.99 -1.21 -7.54
C MET A 1 -1.57 -1.73 -7.70
N ARG A 2 -0.53 -0.92 -7.49
CA ARG A 2 0.82 -1.10 -8.05
C ARG A 2 1.59 -2.40 -7.71
N ARG A 3 1.09 -3.29 -6.83
CA ARG A 3 1.62 -4.65 -6.55
C ARG A 3 3.16 -4.72 -6.49
N GLY A 4 3.76 -3.94 -5.60
CA GLY A 4 5.22 -3.88 -5.45
C GLY A 4 5.96 -3.04 -6.49
N SER A 5 5.30 -2.48 -7.50
CA SER A 5 5.97 -1.58 -8.44
C SER A 5 6.55 -0.38 -7.71
N THR A 6 7.79 -0.02 -8.06
CA THR A 6 8.47 1.13 -7.49
C THR A 6 7.69 2.43 -7.69
N CYS A 7 7.52 3.18 -6.61
CA CYS A 7 6.90 4.50 -6.59
C CYS A 7 7.93 5.56 -6.20
N THR A 8 7.85 6.72 -6.83
CA THR A 8 8.54 7.92 -6.37
C THR A 8 7.84 8.51 -5.16
N ASN A 9 8.56 9.31 -4.36
CA ASN A 9 7.97 10.04 -3.24
C ASN A 9 6.75 10.87 -3.68
N LYS A 10 6.82 11.51 -4.86
CA LYS A 10 5.70 12.29 -5.41
C LYS A 10 4.47 11.46 -5.71
N GLU A 11 4.65 10.28 -6.30
CA GLU A 11 3.52 9.38 -6.58
C GLU A 11 2.86 8.86 -5.30
N ILE A 12 3.65 8.62 -4.24
CA ILE A 12 3.11 8.21 -2.94
C ILE A 12 2.36 9.38 -2.29
N ILE A 13 2.96 10.58 -2.31
CA ILE A 13 2.35 11.80 -1.79
C ILE A 13 1.01 12.09 -2.47
N ALA A 14 0.98 12.10 -3.81
CA ALA A 14 -0.23 12.34 -4.58
C ALA A 14 -1.31 11.26 -4.33
N ALA A 15 -0.91 10.01 -4.03
CA ALA A 15 -1.86 8.96 -3.68
C ALA A 15 -2.46 9.14 -2.27
N ILE A 16 -1.76 9.78 -1.33
CA ILE A 16 -2.24 9.95 0.04
C ILE A 16 -3.01 11.27 0.20
N TRP A 17 -2.53 12.35 -0.39
CA TRP A 17 -3.03 13.72 -0.18
C TRP A 17 -3.65 14.38 -1.41
N GLU A 18 -3.67 13.71 -2.58
CA GLU A 18 -4.22 14.23 -3.85
C GLU A 18 -3.51 15.48 -4.41
N GLU A 19 -2.42 15.92 -3.77
CA GLU A 19 -1.64 17.10 -4.11
C GLU A 19 -0.14 16.80 -4.09
N ASP A 20 0.64 17.56 -4.87
CA ASP A 20 2.12 17.56 -4.83
C ASP A 20 2.62 18.52 -3.72
N SER A 21 2.21 18.27 -2.48
CA SER A 21 2.59 19.01 -1.27
C SER A 21 2.95 18.02 -0.15
N HIS A 22 3.38 18.47 1.04
CA HIS A 22 3.72 17.59 2.19
C HIS A 22 5.05 16.82 2.11
N GLU A 23 6.03 17.23 1.31
CA GLU A 23 7.30 16.50 1.17
C GLU A 23 8.09 16.37 2.48
N SER A 24 8.08 17.40 3.32
CA SER A 24 8.71 17.34 4.65
C SER A 24 8.01 16.33 5.55
N TYR A 25 6.67 16.35 5.57
CA TYR A 25 5.89 15.44 6.39
C TYR A 25 6.00 13.99 5.90
N PHE A 26 5.97 13.77 4.59
CA PHE A 26 6.20 12.44 4.00
C PHE A 26 7.60 11.91 4.31
N ARG A 27 8.62 12.77 4.34
CA ARG A 27 9.98 12.35 4.73
C ARG A 27 10.01 11.80 6.15
N ASP A 28 9.32 12.47 7.08
CA ASP A 28 9.26 12.07 8.48
C ASP A 28 8.46 10.76 8.64
N LEU A 29 7.27 10.66 8.03
CA LEU A 29 6.48 9.41 7.99
C LEU A 29 7.24 8.23 7.39
N ARG A 30 7.98 8.48 6.30
CA ARG A 30 8.81 7.47 5.65
C ARG A 30 9.93 7.02 6.60
N GLN A 31 10.55 7.93 7.33
CA GLN A 31 11.58 7.58 8.30
C GLN A 31 11.00 6.73 9.43
N ASP A 32 9.86 7.11 9.97
CA ASP A 32 9.19 6.38 11.05
C ASP A 32 8.74 4.98 10.61
N LEU A 33 8.18 4.85 9.40
CA LEU A 33 7.81 3.57 8.81
C LEU A 33 9.03 2.64 8.74
N VAL A 34 10.14 3.12 8.18
CA VAL A 34 11.35 2.32 8.00
C VAL A 34 11.95 1.94 9.34
N ALA A 35 12.08 2.89 10.27
CA ALA A 35 12.59 2.63 11.61
C ALA A 35 11.74 1.57 12.33
N THR A 36 10.41 1.65 12.20
CA THR A 36 9.49 0.67 12.79
C THR A 36 9.68 -0.72 12.18
N LEU A 37 9.79 -0.82 10.86
CA LEU A 37 10.00 -2.10 10.18
C LEU A 37 11.35 -2.73 10.57
N GLU A 38 12.41 -1.94 10.64
CA GLU A 38 13.73 -2.40 11.09
C GLU A 38 13.68 -2.89 12.55
N GLU A 39 13.02 -2.15 13.46
CA GLU A 39 12.86 -2.55 14.87
C GLU A 39 12.12 -3.90 14.99
N LYS A 40 11.15 -4.16 14.11
CA LYS A 40 10.39 -5.42 14.08
C LYS A 40 11.05 -6.52 13.25
N GLN A 41 12.26 -6.30 12.74
CA GLN A 41 12.98 -7.25 11.88
C GLN A 41 12.21 -7.58 10.58
N CYS A 42 11.44 -6.61 10.08
CA CYS A 42 10.67 -6.68 8.84
C CYS A 42 11.15 -5.65 7.81
N GLY A 43 12.40 -5.17 7.92
CA GLY A 43 12.96 -4.18 6.99
C GLY A 43 13.04 -4.68 5.55
N ASP A 44 13.12 -6.00 5.36
CA ASP A 44 13.18 -6.69 4.07
C ASP A 44 11.87 -6.66 3.27
N ILE A 45 10.77 -6.18 3.84
CA ILE A 45 9.50 -6.04 3.11
C ILE A 45 9.45 -4.78 2.25
N VAL A 46 10.41 -3.85 2.40
CA VAL A 46 10.45 -2.59 1.66
C VAL A 46 11.81 -2.36 1.01
N GLU A 47 11.82 -2.21 -0.31
CA GLU A 47 13.01 -1.75 -1.03
C GLU A 47 13.05 -0.24 -1.13
N ILE A 48 14.20 0.33 -0.79
CA ILE A 48 14.38 1.78 -0.73
C ILE A 48 15.54 2.21 -1.62
N SER A 49 15.28 3.18 -2.48
CA SER A 49 16.31 3.88 -3.24
C SER A 49 16.09 5.38 -3.19
N ARG A 50 16.97 6.15 -3.85
CA ARG A 50 16.95 7.61 -3.77
C ARG A 50 15.61 8.16 -4.31
N GLY A 51 14.78 8.66 -3.39
CA GLY A 51 13.48 9.26 -3.70
C GLY A 51 12.41 8.27 -4.16
N LYS A 52 12.61 6.97 -3.91
CA LYS A 52 11.70 5.90 -4.33
C LYS A 52 11.58 4.80 -3.29
N MET A 53 10.47 4.07 -3.35
CA MET A 53 10.16 2.93 -2.48
C MET A 53 9.34 1.89 -3.25
N ALA A 54 9.54 0.60 -2.93
CA ALA A 54 8.75 -0.52 -3.42
C ALA A 54 8.41 -1.47 -2.27
N LEU A 55 7.26 -2.15 -2.35
CA LEU A 55 6.93 -3.27 -1.47
C LEU A 55 7.50 -4.55 -2.08
N VAL A 56 8.26 -5.32 -1.32
CA VAL A 56 8.77 -6.64 -1.72
C VAL A 56 7.65 -7.65 -1.49
N THR A 57 6.82 -7.84 -2.53
CA THR A 57 5.53 -8.56 -2.40
C THR A 57 5.66 -10.01 -1.98
N GLU A 58 6.78 -10.64 -2.28
CA GLU A 58 7.12 -12.01 -1.89
C GLU A 58 7.37 -12.17 -0.38
N ASN A 59 7.68 -11.08 0.32
CA ASN A 59 7.94 -11.06 1.76
C ASN A 59 6.71 -10.64 2.58
N VAL A 60 5.54 -10.47 1.93
CA VAL A 60 4.34 -9.93 2.57
C VAL A 60 3.12 -10.80 2.30
N GLU A 61 2.44 -11.20 3.36
CA GLU A 61 1.09 -11.74 3.28
C GLU A 61 0.08 -10.58 3.27
N CYS A 62 -0.73 -10.51 2.21
CA CYS A 62 -1.69 -9.43 2.00
C CYS A 62 -3.06 -10.00 1.59
N ASP A 63 -4.07 -9.72 2.40
CA ASP A 63 -5.47 -10.09 2.19
C ASP A 63 -6.01 -9.64 0.82
N TYR A 64 -5.66 -8.43 0.36
CA TYR A 64 -6.04 -7.94 -0.95
C TYR A 64 -5.39 -8.74 -2.09
N TYR A 65 -4.16 -9.23 -1.93
CA TYR A 65 -3.53 -10.10 -2.94
C TYR A 65 -4.15 -11.49 -2.93
N GLN A 66 -4.46 -12.02 -1.74
CA GLN A 66 -5.22 -13.25 -1.59
C GLN A 66 -6.61 -13.14 -2.24
N TRP A 67 -7.29 -12.00 -2.08
CA TRP A 67 -8.57 -11.69 -2.72
C TRP A 67 -8.43 -11.64 -4.25
N LEU A 68 -7.40 -10.95 -4.77
CA LEU A 68 -7.12 -10.88 -6.20
C LEU A 68 -6.84 -12.25 -6.84
N ASN A 69 -6.30 -13.18 -6.05
CA ASN A 69 -6.05 -14.56 -6.45
C ASN A 69 -7.28 -15.48 -6.29
N GLY A 70 -8.41 -14.97 -5.78
CA GLY A 70 -9.65 -15.73 -5.60
C GLY A 70 -9.58 -16.77 -4.48
N THR A 71 -8.68 -16.60 -3.52
CA THR A 71 -8.60 -17.50 -2.37
C THR A 71 -9.80 -17.31 -1.45
N ALA A 72 -10.25 -18.38 -0.78
CA ALA A 72 -11.37 -18.30 0.16
C ALA A 72 -11.05 -17.34 1.33
N ASP A 73 -9.82 -17.39 1.84
CA ASP A 73 -9.39 -16.52 2.95
C ASP A 73 -9.43 -15.04 2.56
N GLY A 74 -8.91 -14.67 1.38
CA GLY A 74 -8.95 -13.30 0.90
C GLY A 74 -10.38 -12.78 0.62
N ILE A 75 -11.28 -13.64 0.13
CA ILE A 75 -12.70 -13.29 -0.05
C ILE A 75 -13.38 -13.06 1.30
N ASN A 76 -13.14 -13.94 2.26
CA ASN A 76 -13.75 -13.87 3.60
C ASN A 76 -13.18 -12.73 4.47
N ALA A 77 -11.97 -12.25 4.17
CA ALA A 77 -11.35 -11.12 4.86
C ALA A 77 -11.99 -9.76 4.52
N TYR A 78 -12.76 -9.66 3.43
CA TYR A 78 -13.42 -8.42 3.06
C TYR A 78 -14.69 -8.18 3.90
N HIS A 79 -14.77 -7.03 4.56
CA HIS A 79 -15.87 -6.68 5.47
C HIS A 79 -16.70 -5.47 5.03
N GLY A 80 -16.73 -5.19 3.72
CA GLY A 80 -17.61 -4.17 3.12
C GLY A 80 -16.96 -2.82 2.84
N GLU A 81 -15.70 -2.61 3.26
CA GLU A 81 -14.95 -1.39 2.97
C GLU A 81 -13.48 -1.72 2.65
N PHE A 82 -12.93 -1.07 1.63
CA PHE A 82 -11.50 -1.09 1.32
C PHE A 82 -11.00 0.34 1.30
N MET A 83 -10.12 0.70 2.24
CA MET A 83 -9.35 1.95 2.25
C MET A 83 -10.16 3.21 1.90
N ASN A 84 -11.40 3.31 2.40
CA ASN A 84 -12.39 4.33 2.06
C ASN A 84 -11.95 5.78 2.35
N GLN A 85 -10.88 5.97 3.13
CA GLN A 85 -10.27 7.26 3.38
C GLN A 85 -9.50 7.85 2.19
N TYR A 86 -9.25 7.07 1.13
CA TYR A 86 -8.54 7.53 -0.07
C TYR A 86 -9.43 7.48 -1.31
N SER A 87 -9.46 8.55 -2.11
CA SER A 87 -10.32 8.65 -3.31
C SER A 87 -10.09 7.55 -4.33
N TRP A 88 -8.83 7.12 -4.53
CA TRP A 88 -8.53 6.03 -5.45
C TRP A 88 -9.13 4.68 -5.03
N ALA A 89 -9.54 4.53 -3.76
CA ALA A 89 -10.09 3.28 -3.26
C ALA A 89 -11.52 3.05 -3.73
N GLU A 90 -12.24 4.10 -4.16
CA GLU A 90 -13.58 3.97 -4.76
C GLU A 90 -13.56 3.01 -5.96
N PHE A 91 -12.59 3.17 -6.86
CA PHE A 91 -12.43 2.30 -8.03
C PHE A 91 -12.11 0.85 -7.65
N VAL A 92 -11.33 0.66 -6.57
CA VAL A 92 -11.01 -0.69 -6.11
C VAL A 92 -12.21 -1.33 -5.42
N ASN A 93 -12.92 -0.59 -4.57
CA ASN A 93 -14.17 -1.04 -3.93
C ASN A 93 -15.19 -1.47 -4.99
N ALA A 94 -15.41 -0.66 -6.04
CA ALA A 94 -16.29 -1.03 -7.13
C ALA A 94 -15.88 -2.37 -7.76
N SER A 95 -14.58 -2.56 -8.05
CA SER A 95 -14.06 -3.83 -8.59
C SER A 95 -14.19 -5.02 -7.63
N ILE A 96 -14.18 -4.77 -6.32
CA ILE A 96 -14.38 -5.79 -5.29
C ILE A 96 -15.84 -6.22 -5.27
N LEU A 97 -16.76 -5.26 -5.24
CA LEU A 97 -18.21 -5.51 -5.20
C LEU A 97 -18.72 -6.22 -6.46
N GLU A 98 -18.12 -5.99 -7.63
CA GLU A 98 -18.47 -6.72 -8.87
C GLU A 98 -18.14 -8.22 -8.84
N LYS A 99 -17.23 -8.65 -7.94
CA LYS A 99 -16.72 -10.04 -7.88
C LYS A 99 -17.17 -10.81 -6.64
N LEU A 100 -17.92 -10.18 -5.75
CA LEU A 100 -18.62 -10.83 -4.63
C LEU A 100 -19.94 -11.42 -5.12
#